data_AF-A0A2W6AMR9-F1
#
_entry.id   AF-A0A2W6AMR9-F1
#
_cell.length_a   1.000
_cell.length_b   1.000
_cell.length_c   1.000
_cell.angle_alpha   90.00
_cell.angle_beta   90.00
_cell.angle_gamma   90.00
#
_symmetry.space_group_name_H-M   'P 1'
#
loop_
_entity.id
_entity.type
_entity.pdbx_description
1 polymer ?
#
loop_
_entity_poly.entity_id
_entity_poly.type
_entity_poly.pdbx_seq_one_letter_code
_entity_poly.pdbx_strand_id
1 'polypeptide(L)'
;MTKMNCYKQGCPGKQRTELIVHAVRPGGKAVVVFNHVPALVCDFCGAAGFTYNTVEQLECILQDGSEPAGSVPLYDCAQAFPERLREKLIANGYGTVNMADLPPFKCRFPGHPGVYEQETTVYHRSRNGQLVVVNNVPQLVCNICADILCEEQTLRQLDRLLDSDTAPIGTAPLYEFAQGAEVQPGKELVEAGK
;
A
#
# COMPACT_ATOMS: atom_id res chain seq x y z
N MET A 1 -2.46 -6.80 26.20
CA MET A 1 -1.56 -6.13 25.23
C MET A 1 -1.74 -4.63 25.38
N THR A 2 -0.65 -3.91 25.66
CA THR A 2 -0.70 -2.45 25.84
C THR A 2 -0.90 -1.78 24.49
N LYS A 3 -2.03 -1.09 24.32
CA LYS A 3 -2.35 -0.34 23.10
C LYS A 3 -1.49 0.93 23.04
N MET A 4 -0.56 1.01 22.09
CA MET A 4 0.28 2.19 21.87
C MET A 4 -0.51 3.28 21.14
N ASN A 5 -0.14 4.55 21.33
CA ASN A 5 -0.72 5.63 20.54
C ASN A 5 -0.30 5.48 19.07
N CYS A 6 -1.16 5.91 18.14
CA CYS A 6 -0.74 6.03 16.74
C CYS A 6 0.47 6.97 16.62
N TYR A 7 1.48 6.56 15.86
CA TYR A 7 2.68 7.36 15.59
C TYR A 7 2.38 8.59 14.71
N LYS A 8 1.22 8.66 14.05
CA LYS A 8 0.82 9.83 13.26
C LYS A 8 0.34 10.94 14.19
N GLN A 9 1.03 12.08 14.14
CA GLN A 9 0.74 13.24 14.98
C GLN A 9 -0.74 13.67 14.86
N GLY A 10 -1.41 13.81 16.00
CA GLY A 10 -2.81 14.21 16.07
C GLY A 10 -3.84 13.11 15.79
N CYS A 11 -3.42 11.88 15.51
CA CYS A 11 -4.33 10.75 15.37
C CYS A 11 -4.77 10.23 16.76
N PRO A 12 -6.08 10.15 17.06
CA PRO A 12 -6.58 9.66 18.35
C PRO A 12 -6.51 8.13 18.47
N GLY A 13 -6.17 7.44 17.39
CA GLY A 13 -6.18 5.99 17.31
C GLY A 13 -5.08 5.31 18.12
N LYS A 14 -5.30 4.02 18.34
CA LYS A 14 -4.37 3.12 19.00
C LYS A 14 -3.83 2.10 18.02
N GLN A 15 -2.55 1.77 18.17
CA GLN A 15 -1.95 0.68 17.42
C GLN A 15 -2.26 -0.66 18.07
N ARG A 16 -2.53 -1.64 17.22
CA ARG A 16 -2.63 -3.05 17.57
C ARG A 16 -1.83 -3.87 16.58
N THR A 17 -1.32 -5.00 17.05
CA THR A 17 -0.64 -5.96 16.18
C THR A 17 -1.67 -6.71 15.35
N GLU A 18 -1.48 -6.74 14.04
CA GLU A 18 -2.29 -7.48 13.09
C GLU A 18 -1.39 -8.18 12.08
N LEU A 19 -1.92 -9.24 11.47
CA LEU A 19 -1.33 -9.86 10.29
C LEU A 19 -2.02 -9.23 9.08
N ILE A 20 -1.25 -8.60 8.21
CA ILE A 20 -1.78 -7.91 7.02
C ILE A 20 -1.21 -8.51 5.74
N VAL A 21 -1.86 -8.17 4.64
CA VAL A 21 -1.27 -8.31 3.31
C VAL A 21 -0.41 -7.07 3.05
N HIS A 22 0.82 -7.29 2.60
CA HIS A 22 1.71 -6.22 2.16
C HIS A 22 2.10 -6.43 0.71
N ALA A 23 1.71 -5.52 -0.17
CA ALA A 23 2.03 -5.58 -1.59
C ALA A 23 2.93 -4.40 -1.94
N VAL A 24 4.07 -4.67 -2.58
CA VAL A 24 5.11 -3.68 -2.87
C VAL A 24 5.72 -3.89 -4.23
N ARG A 25 6.48 -2.88 -4.68
CA ARG A 25 7.28 -2.91 -5.90
C ARG A 25 8.76 -2.68 -5.56
N PRO A 26 9.50 -3.70 -5.09
CA PRO A 26 10.87 -3.53 -4.63
C PRO A 26 11.76 -2.98 -5.75
N GLY A 27 12.42 -1.85 -5.50
CA GLY A 27 13.31 -1.20 -6.47
C GLY A 27 12.65 -0.85 -7.81
N GLY A 28 11.33 -0.62 -7.83
CA GLY A 28 10.60 -0.31 -9.07
C GLY A 28 10.43 -1.49 -10.03
N LYS A 29 10.72 -2.74 -9.60
CA LYS A 29 10.63 -3.96 -10.41
C LYS A 29 9.20 -4.53 -10.46
N ALA A 30 9.06 -5.85 -10.48
CA ALA A 30 7.77 -6.52 -10.44
C ALA A 30 7.07 -6.32 -9.08
N VAL A 31 5.74 -6.37 -9.10
CA VAL A 31 4.93 -6.38 -7.87
C VAL A 31 5.15 -7.70 -7.14
N VAL A 32 5.38 -7.63 -5.83
CA VAL A 32 5.48 -8.78 -4.93
C VAL A 32 4.47 -8.61 -3.81
N VAL A 33 3.86 -9.72 -3.40
CA VAL A 33 2.82 -9.74 -2.36
C VAL A 33 3.26 -10.65 -1.23
N PHE A 34 3.16 -10.15 -0.01
CA PHE A 34 3.43 -10.89 1.21
C PHE A 34 2.13 -11.02 1.99
N ASN A 35 1.82 -12.24 2.40
CA ASN A 35 0.71 -12.55 3.28
C ASN A 35 1.17 -12.71 4.72
N HIS A 36 0.24 -12.50 5.65
CA HIS A 36 0.46 -12.62 7.09
C HIS A 36 1.66 -11.83 7.63
N VAL A 37 1.89 -10.62 7.10
CA VAL A 37 2.96 -9.76 7.58
C VAL A 37 2.56 -9.12 8.91
N PRO A 38 3.32 -9.30 10.00
CA PRO A 38 3.05 -8.64 11.27
C PRO A 38 3.21 -7.13 11.13
N ALA A 39 2.17 -6.37 11.49
CA ALA A 39 2.18 -4.92 11.43
C ALA A 39 1.52 -4.30 12.67
N LEU A 40 1.94 -3.08 13.01
CA LEU A 40 1.26 -2.21 13.95
C LEU A 40 0.25 -1.36 13.20
N VAL A 41 -1.02 -1.76 13.25
CA VAL A 41 -2.12 -1.09 12.53
C VAL A 41 -2.89 -0.19 13.49
N CYS A 42 -3.07 1.07 13.09
CA CYS A 42 -3.90 2.02 13.81
C CYS A 42 -5.39 1.72 13.62
N ASP A 43 -6.13 1.59 14.72
CA ASP A 43 -7.57 1.31 14.72
C ASP A 43 -8.45 2.47 14.25
N PHE A 44 -7.87 3.66 14.08
CA PHE A 44 -8.57 4.86 13.62
C PHE A 44 -8.26 5.22 12.17
N CYS A 45 -6.97 5.42 11.85
CA CYS A 45 -6.56 5.89 10.53
C CYS A 45 -6.07 4.78 9.59
N GLY A 46 -6.01 3.52 10.04
CA GLY A 46 -5.54 2.38 9.25
C GLY A 46 -4.04 2.41 8.91
N ALA A 47 -3.28 3.36 9.44
CA ALA A 47 -1.84 3.43 9.23
C ALA A 47 -1.17 2.15 9.75
N ALA A 48 -0.44 1.49 8.86
CA ALA A 48 0.35 0.31 9.19
C ALA A 48 1.83 0.71 9.26
N GLY A 49 2.49 0.29 10.35
CA GLY A 49 3.94 0.35 10.48
C GLY A 49 4.50 -1.05 10.72
N PHE A 50 5.73 -1.27 10.29
CA PHE A 50 6.48 -2.51 10.51
C PHE A 50 7.59 -2.28 11.52
N THR A 51 7.96 -3.32 12.27
CA THR A 51 9.18 -3.28 13.07
C THR A 51 10.40 -3.54 12.21
N TYR A 52 11.59 -3.23 12.72
CA TYR A 52 12.84 -3.50 12.02
C TYR A 52 12.95 -4.99 11.62
N ASN A 53 12.73 -5.92 12.55
CA ASN A 53 12.79 -7.36 12.27
C ASN A 53 11.79 -7.78 11.17
N THR A 54 10.60 -7.16 11.12
CA THR A 54 9.64 -7.44 10.04
C THR A 54 10.19 -6.98 8.68
N VAL A 55 10.76 -5.78 8.60
CA VAL A 55 11.35 -5.27 7.36
C VAL A 55 12.53 -6.12 6.92
N GLU A 56 13.45 -6.44 7.83
CA GLU A 56 14.61 -7.29 7.58
C GLU A 56 14.19 -8.66 7.04
N GLN A 57 13.19 -9.29 7.65
CA GLN A 57 12.68 -10.58 7.18
C GLN A 57 12.01 -10.50 5.80
N LEU A 58 11.28 -9.43 5.49
CA LEU A 58 10.75 -9.21 4.14
C LEU A 58 11.88 -9.09 3.11
N GLU A 59 12.98 -8.43 3.46
CA GLU A 59 14.15 -8.30 2.61
C GLU A 59 14.87 -9.64 2.42
N CYS A 60 15.05 -10.44 3.48
CA CYS A 60 15.61 -11.79 3.37
C CYS A 60 14.80 -12.67 2.41
N ILE A 61 13.47 -12.71 2.53
CA ILE A 61 12.62 -13.49 1.62
C ILE A 61 12.88 -13.14 0.15
N LEU A 62 13.10 -11.85 -0.15
CA LEU A 62 13.40 -11.38 -1.51
C LEU A 62 14.83 -11.69 -1.97
N GLN A 63 15.79 -11.71 -1.05
CA GLN A 63 17.21 -11.92 -1.35
C GLN A 63 17.59 -13.40 -1.44
N ASP A 64 16.98 -14.23 -0.61
CA ASP A 64 17.34 -15.66 -0.46
C ASP A 64 16.82 -16.52 -1.62
N GLY A 65 16.08 -15.94 -2.56
CA GLY A 65 15.53 -16.65 -3.72
C GLY A 65 14.46 -17.67 -3.34
N SER A 66 13.78 -17.44 -2.20
CA SER A 66 12.67 -18.30 -1.75
C SER A 66 11.63 -18.46 -2.86
N GLU A 67 11.06 -19.66 -3.00
CA GLU A 67 9.98 -19.89 -3.94
C GLU A 67 8.67 -19.28 -3.41
N PRO A 68 7.89 -18.56 -4.25
CA PRO A 68 6.57 -18.06 -3.87
C PRO A 68 5.66 -19.21 -3.43
N ALA A 69 4.90 -19.01 -2.35
CA ALA A 69 3.85 -19.92 -1.91
C ALA A 69 2.70 -20.03 -2.93
N GLY A 70 2.56 -19.03 -3.80
CA GLY A 70 1.62 -19.05 -4.91
C GLY A 70 1.70 -17.77 -5.73
N SER A 71 0.59 -17.41 -6.36
CA SER A 71 0.46 -16.14 -7.06
C SER A 71 -0.95 -15.56 -6.92
N VAL A 72 -1.06 -14.25 -7.05
CA VAL A 72 -2.33 -13.51 -7.00
C VAL A 72 -2.58 -12.79 -8.32
N PRO A 73 -3.85 -12.66 -8.77
CA PRO A 73 -4.16 -11.88 -9.96
C PRO A 73 -3.63 -10.45 -9.87
N LEU A 74 -2.90 -10.05 -10.91
CA LEU A 74 -2.34 -8.71 -11.06
C LEU A 74 -3.12 -7.97 -12.13
N TYR A 75 -3.68 -6.83 -11.74
CA TYR A 75 -4.33 -5.87 -12.62
C TYR A 75 -3.45 -4.64 -12.77
N ASP A 76 -3.72 -3.84 -13.80
CA ASP A 76 -3.15 -2.50 -13.93
C ASP A 76 -4.26 -1.47 -13.80
N CYS A 77 -4.04 -0.42 -13.00
CA CYS A 77 -5.02 0.65 -12.85
C CYS A 77 -5.37 1.26 -14.21
N ALA A 78 -4.42 1.36 -15.15
CA ALA A 78 -4.63 1.85 -16.51
C ALA A 78 -5.65 1.02 -17.31
N GLN A 79 -5.88 -0.27 -17.00
CA GLN A 79 -6.95 -1.05 -17.64
C GLN A 79 -8.34 -0.46 -17.38
N ALA A 80 -8.51 0.25 -16.26
CA ALA A 80 -9.75 0.93 -15.89
C ALA A 80 -9.94 2.28 -16.61
N PHE A 81 -8.91 2.77 -17.32
CA PHE A 81 -8.94 4.03 -18.06
C PHE A 81 -9.04 3.74 -19.57
N PRO A 82 -10.25 3.56 -20.14
CA PRO A 82 -10.38 3.66 -21.58
C PRO A 82 -9.91 5.06 -22.02
N GLU A 83 -9.13 5.18 -23.09
CA GLU A 83 -8.54 6.45 -23.55
C GLU A 83 -9.57 7.60 -23.67
N ARG A 84 -10.82 7.28 -24.02
CA ARG A 84 -11.93 8.25 -24.06
C ARG A 84 -12.25 8.91 -22.72
N LEU A 85 -12.00 8.24 -21.60
CA LEU A 85 -12.16 8.84 -20.28
C LEU A 85 -11.02 9.83 -20.02
N ARG A 86 -9.78 9.49 -20.39
CA ARG A 86 -8.62 10.39 -20.30
C ARG A 86 -8.84 11.69 -21.09
N GLU A 87 -9.37 11.58 -22.31
CA GLU A 87 -9.75 12.75 -23.13
C GLU A 87 -10.87 13.57 -22.51
N LYS A 88 -11.93 12.93 -21.99
CA LYS A 88 -13.04 13.63 -21.31
C LYS A 88 -12.62 14.30 -19.99
N LEU A 89 -11.68 13.71 -19.28
CA LEU A 89 -11.13 14.23 -18.03
C LEU A 89 -10.31 15.49 -18.30
N ILE A 90 -9.39 15.42 -19.29
CA ILE A 90 -8.66 16.57 -19.80
C ILE A 90 -9.63 17.67 -20.29
N ALA A 91 -10.67 17.30 -21.04
CA ALA A 91 -11.67 18.25 -21.54
C ALA A 91 -12.53 18.90 -20.45
N ASN A 92 -12.72 18.25 -19.30
CA ASN A 92 -13.51 18.76 -18.16
C ASN A 92 -12.65 19.48 -17.10
N GLY A 93 -11.37 19.76 -17.37
CA GLY A 93 -10.46 20.43 -16.43
C GLY A 93 -9.94 19.54 -15.30
N TYR A 94 -10.38 18.27 -15.23
CA TYR A 94 -9.84 17.27 -14.33
C TYR A 94 -8.65 16.57 -15.02
N GLY A 95 -7.47 17.19 -14.93
CA GLY A 95 -6.24 16.69 -15.56
C GLY A 95 -5.47 17.71 -16.40
N THR A 96 -5.93 18.96 -16.47
CA THR A 96 -5.17 20.08 -17.06
C THR A 96 -4.43 20.92 -16.03
N VAL A 97 -4.71 20.73 -14.74
CA VAL A 97 -3.81 21.22 -13.71
C VAL A 97 -2.65 20.25 -13.66
N ASN A 98 -1.57 20.59 -14.35
CA ASN A 98 -0.29 19.97 -14.07
C ASN A 98 -0.05 20.16 -12.57
N MET A 99 -0.06 19.09 -11.79
CA MET A 99 0.09 19.22 -10.34
C MET A 99 1.46 19.80 -9.96
N ALA A 100 2.45 19.79 -10.88
CA ALA A 100 3.70 20.51 -10.71
C ALA A 100 3.51 22.05 -10.68
N ASP A 101 2.41 22.56 -11.25
CA ASP A 101 2.08 23.99 -11.26
C ASP A 101 1.22 24.39 -10.05
N LEU A 102 0.76 23.43 -9.24
CA LEU A 102 0.10 23.69 -7.98
C LEU A 102 1.14 23.82 -6.86
N PRO A 103 0.90 24.69 -5.86
CA PRO A 103 1.74 24.73 -4.68
C PRO A 103 1.77 23.34 -4.01
N PRO A 104 2.93 22.91 -3.50
CA PRO A 104 3.09 21.59 -2.91
C PRO A 104 2.05 21.37 -1.81
N PHE A 105 1.29 20.29 -1.94
CA PHE A 105 0.18 20.00 -1.03
C PHE A 105 0.77 19.54 0.30
N LYS A 106 0.66 20.38 1.34
CA LYS A 106 1.22 20.06 2.66
C LYS A 106 0.59 18.80 3.23
N CYS A 107 1.38 18.03 3.98
CA CYS A 107 0.87 16.89 4.72
C CYS A 107 -0.32 17.31 5.61
N ARG A 108 -1.38 16.49 5.65
CA ARG A 108 -2.60 16.83 6.41
C ARG A 108 -2.41 16.79 7.93
N PHE A 109 -1.30 16.23 8.41
CA PHE A 109 -1.01 16.17 9.84
C PHE A 109 -0.49 17.52 10.35
N PRO A 110 -1.13 18.13 11.37
CA PRO A 110 -0.74 19.44 11.88
C PRO A 110 0.73 19.49 12.32
N GLY A 111 1.50 20.45 11.78
CA GLY A 111 2.91 20.64 12.12
C GLY A 111 3.89 19.68 11.42
N HIS A 112 3.39 18.78 10.56
CA HIS A 112 4.23 17.84 9.83
C HIS A 112 4.91 18.52 8.62
N PRO A 113 6.24 18.42 8.45
CA PRO A 113 6.97 19.14 7.41
C PRO A 113 6.84 18.55 6.00
N GLY A 114 6.29 17.34 5.88
CA GLY A 114 6.18 16.63 4.61
C GLY A 114 5.20 17.27 3.63
N VAL A 115 5.40 16.98 2.35
CA VAL A 115 4.52 17.37 1.25
C VAL A 115 4.07 16.12 0.50
N TYR A 116 2.87 16.15 -0.05
CA TYR A 116 2.39 15.08 -0.91
C TYR A 116 2.93 15.24 -2.32
N GLU A 117 3.46 14.14 -2.84
CA GLU A 117 3.95 14.01 -4.21
C GLU A 117 3.10 12.97 -4.94
N GLN A 118 2.93 13.15 -6.25
CA GLN A 118 2.24 12.15 -7.06
C GLN A 118 3.13 10.93 -7.24
N GLU A 119 2.61 9.77 -6.86
CA GLU A 119 3.26 8.49 -7.06
C GLU A 119 2.29 7.47 -7.62
N THR A 120 2.84 6.37 -8.14
CA THR A 120 2.07 5.19 -8.49
C THR A 120 2.44 4.06 -7.55
N THR A 121 1.46 3.51 -6.85
CA THR A 121 1.67 2.49 -5.83
C THR A 121 0.95 1.19 -6.19
N VAL A 122 1.08 0.20 -5.31
CA VAL A 122 0.35 -1.07 -5.40
C VAL A 122 -0.81 -1.03 -4.43
N TYR A 123 -2.01 -1.30 -4.94
CA TYR A 123 -3.22 -1.46 -4.13
C TYR A 123 -3.59 -2.93 -4.07
N HIS A 124 -4.14 -3.38 -2.93
CA HIS A 124 -4.63 -4.74 -2.78
C HIS A 124 -6.03 -4.73 -2.17
N ARG A 125 -6.85 -5.71 -2.56
CA ARG A 125 -8.20 -5.89 -2.02
C ARG A 125 -8.61 -7.36 -2.10
N SER A 126 -9.57 -7.77 -1.28
CA SER A 126 -10.30 -9.01 -1.49
C SER A 126 -11.43 -8.83 -2.50
N ARG A 127 -11.47 -9.68 -3.54
CA ARG A 127 -12.54 -9.78 -4.53
C ARG A 127 -13.10 -11.20 -4.47
N ASN A 128 -14.36 -11.36 -4.06
CA ASN A 128 -15.02 -12.67 -3.89
C ASN A 128 -14.19 -13.65 -3.02
N GLY A 129 -13.54 -13.14 -1.96
CA GLY A 129 -12.68 -13.92 -1.07
C GLY A 129 -11.27 -14.18 -1.61
N GLN A 130 -10.98 -13.83 -2.87
CA GLN A 130 -9.65 -13.94 -3.47
C GLN A 130 -8.88 -12.64 -3.27
N LEU A 131 -7.63 -12.74 -2.82
CA LEU A 131 -6.71 -11.59 -2.81
C LEU A 131 -6.34 -11.22 -4.25
N VAL A 132 -6.52 -9.95 -4.61
CA VAL A 132 -6.08 -9.38 -5.88
C VAL A 132 -5.24 -8.14 -5.65
N VAL A 133 -4.33 -7.86 -6.59
CA VAL A 133 -3.49 -6.66 -6.55
C VAL A 133 -3.66 -5.84 -7.82
N VAL A 134 -3.69 -4.53 -7.65
CA VAL A 134 -3.79 -3.55 -8.72
C VAL A 134 -2.50 -2.73 -8.70
N ASN A 135 -1.78 -2.77 -9.80
CA ASN A 135 -0.56 -2.01 -10.00
C ASN A 135 -0.85 -0.61 -10.53
N ASN A 136 0.14 0.28 -10.43
CA ASN A 136 0.10 1.61 -11.03
C ASN A 136 -1.08 2.47 -10.56
N VAL A 137 -1.47 2.35 -9.29
CA VAL A 137 -2.56 3.13 -8.73
C VAL A 137 -2.06 4.54 -8.42
N PRO A 138 -2.61 5.60 -9.05
CA PRO A 138 -2.19 6.96 -8.81
C PRO A 138 -2.61 7.41 -7.40
N GLN A 139 -1.65 7.90 -6.63
CA GLN A 139 -1.83 8.35 -5.26
C GLN A 139 -0.97 9.56 -4.96
N LEU A 140 -1.38 10.31 -3.94
CA LEU A 140 -0.57 11.35 -3.33
C LEU A 140 0.09 10.77 -2.09
N VAL A 141 1.41 10.68 -2.09
CA VAL A 141 2.20 10.07 -1.01
C VAL A 141 3.02 11.16 -0.32
N CYS A 142 2.90 11.26 1.00
CA CYS A 142 3.72 12.19 1.77
C CYS A 142 5.17 11.71 1.78
N ASN A 143 6.08 12.53 1.26
CA ASN A 143 7.50 12.19 1.12
C ASN A 143 8.27 11.98 2.44
N ILE A 144 7.64 12.23 3.59
CA ILE A 144 8.25 12.04 4.92
C ILE A 144 7.55 10.93 5.72
N CYS A 145 6.22 10.96 5.87
CA CYS A 145 5.50 9.96 6.69
C CYS A 145 4.80 8.87 5.89
N ALA A 146 4.94 8.88 4.56
CA ALA A 146 4.28 7.94 3.65
C ALA A 146 2.76 7.86 3.86
N ASP A 147 2.12 8.92 4.38
CA ASP A 147 0.66 9.02 4.37
C ASP A 147 0.18 9.05 2.92
N ILE A 148 -0.87 8.30 2.65
CA ILE A 148 -1.41 8.12 1.31
C ILE A 148 -2.77 8.82 1.25
N LEU A 149 -2.95 9.64 0.23
CA LEU A 149 -4.25 10.12 -0.22
C LEU A 149 -4.53 9.56 -1.61
N CYS A 150 -5.76 9.16 -1.83
CA CYS A 150 -6.23 8.67 -3.12
C CYS A 150 -7.37 9.57 -3.56
N GLU A 151 -7.36 10.00 -4.83
CA GLU A 151 -8.45 10.79 -5.38
C GLU A 151 -9.72 9.95 -5.47
N GLU A 152 -10.88 10.59 -5.26
CA GLU A 152 -12.17 9.92 -5.35
C GLU A 152 -12.35 9.22 -6.71
N GLN A 153 -11.87 9.83 -7.78
CA GLN A 153 -11.92 9.26 -9.11
C GLN A 153 -11.13 7.95 -9.20
N THR A 154 -9.91 7.91 -8.65
CA THR A 154 -9.09 6.70 -8.61
C THR A 154 -9.79 5.59 -7.84
N LEU A 155 -10.41 5.90 -6.70
CA LEU A 155 -11.18 4.91 -5.93
C LEU A 155 -12.35 4.34 -6.76
N ARG A 156 -13.12 5.21 -7.42
CA ARG A 156 -14.22 4.79 -8.31
C ARG A 156 -13.74 3.93 -9.48
N GLN A 157 -12.53 4.17 -9.98
CA GLN A 157 -11.94 3.37 -11.05
C GLN A 157 -11.48 2.00 -10.55
N LEU A 158 -10.87 1.95 -9.36
CA LEU A 158 -10.54 0.69 -8.72
C LEU A 158 -11.80 -0.15 -8.49
N ASP A 159 -12.89 0.46 -7.99
CA ASP A 159 -14.16 -0.24 -7.83
C ASP A 159 -14.67 -0.80 -9.17
N ARG A 160 -14.71 0.01 -10.24
CA ARG A 160 -15.13 -0.45 -11.57
C ARG A 160 -14.26 -1.59 -12.11
N LEU A 161 -12.93 -1.48 -11.96
CA LEU A 161 -12.00 -2.52 -12.40
C LEU A 161 -12.30 -3.84 -11.70
N LEU A 162 -12.50 -3.77 -10.38
CA LEU A 162 -12.74 -4.94 -9.53
C LEU A 162 -14.16 -5.50 -9.65
N ASP A 163 -15.13 -4.70 -10.06
CA ASP A 163 -16.51 -5.14 -10.33
C ASP A 163 -16.70 -5.63 -11.78
N SER A 164 -15.78 -5.31 -12.69
CA SER A 164 -15.86 -5.70 -14.10
C SER A 164 -15.33 -7.12 -14.36
N ASP A 165 -15.75 -7.73 -15.48
CA ASP A 165 -15.19 -8.99 -15.99
C ASP A 165 -13.83 -8.82 -16.69
N THR A 166 -13.12 -7.72 -16.44
CA THR A 166 -11.78 -7.48 -16.99
C THR A 166 -10.84 -8.58 -16.51
N ALA A 167 -10.10 -9.19 -17.44
CA ALA A 167 -9.10 -10.20 -17.11
C ALA A 167 -7.84 -9.53 -16.51
N PRO A 168 -7.17 -10.18 -15.52
CA PRO A 168 -5.90 -9.69 -15.00
C PRO A 168 -4.83 -9.68 -16.10
N ILE A 169 -3.87 -8.75 -16.02
CA ILE A 169 -2.72 -8.68 -16.95
C ILE A 169 -1.68 -9.78 -16.69
N GLY A 170 -1.76 -10.44 -15.54
CA GLY A 170 -0.85 -11.50 -15.14
C GLY A 170 -1.08 -11.90 -13.70
N THR A 171 -0.02 -12.38 -13.06
CA THR A 171 -0.03 -12.67 -11.63
C THR A 171 1.20 -12.08 -10.96
N ALA A 172 1.08 -11.74 -9.67
CA ALA A 172 2.20 -11.37 -8.82
C ALA A 172 2.53 -12.53 -7.88
N PRO A 173 3.81 -12.82 -7.61
CA PRO A 173 4.20 -13.85 -6.65
C PRO A 173 3.66 -13.50 -5.25
N LEU A 174 3.10 -14.51 -4.59
CA LEU A 174 2.60 -14.46 -3.23
C LEU A 174 3.56 -15.23 -2.33
N TYR A 175 4.13 -14.54 -1.37
CA TYR A 175 4.97 -15.08 -0.32
C TYR A 175 4.20 -15.12 1.00
N GLU A 176 4.49 -16.11 1.82
CA GLU A 176 4.04 -16.17 3.20
C GLU A 176 5.16 -15.60 4.08
N PHE A 177 4.86 -14.61 4.93
CA PHE A 177 5.89 -13.99 5.78
C PHE A 177 6.65 -15.03 6.61
N ALA A 178 5.97 -16.09 7.06
CA ALA A 178 6.57 -17.18 7.82
C ALA A 178 7.65 -17.98 7.05
N GLN A 179 7.73 -17.89 5.72
CA GLN A 179 8.75 -18.61 4.92
C GLN A 179 10.18 -18.16 5.24
N GLY A 180 10.38 -16.91 5.69
CA GLY A 180 11.69 -16.39 6.06
C GLY A 180 12.12 -16.64 7.52
N ALA A 181 11.32 -17.35 8.32
CA ALA A 181 11.59 -17.50 9.74
C ALA A 181 12.34 -18.80 10.08
N GLU A 182 13.62 -18.71 10.44
CA GLU A 182 14.08 -19.47 11.61
C GLU A 182 13.43 -18.85 12.85
N VAL A 183 12.38 -19.53 13.30
CA VAL A 183 11.48 -19.22 14.42
C VAL A 183 12.19 -18.58 15.63
N GLN A 184 11.98 -17.28 15.87
CA GLN A 184 11.86 -16.72 17.23
C GLN A 184 10.66 -15.79 17.35
N PRO A 185 9.45 -16.33 17.59
CA PRO A 185 8.27 -15.52 17.83
C PRO A 185 8.32 -14.95 19.25
N GLY A 186 8.33 -13.62 19.34
CA GLY A 186 7.55 -12.95 20.39
C GLY A 186 8.25 -12.43 21.64
N LYS A 187 9.58 -12.20 21.66
CA LYS A 187 10.21 -11.53 22.83
C LYS A 187 10.44 -10.02 22.70
N GLU A 188 10.58 -9.45 21.51
CA GLU A 188 11.11 -8.07 21.40
C GLU A 188 10.07 -6.96 21.16
N LEU A 189 8.80 -7.28 20.87
CA LEU A 189 7.77 -6.26 20.64
C LEU A 189 7.35 -5.48 21.92
N VAL A 190 7.93 -5.81 23.08
CA VAL A 190 7.77 -5.07 24.34
C VAL A 190 8.93 -4.09 24.58
N GLU A 191 10.07 -4.24 23.90
CA GLU A 191 11.28 -3.46 24.17
C GLU A 191 11.51 -2.31 23.18
N ALA A 192 10.96 -2.37 21.97
CA ALA A 192 11.01 -1.27 20.99
C ALA A 192 10.12 -0.06 21.33
N GLY A 193 9.46 -0.06 22.49
CA GLY A 193 8.56 0.99 22.96
C GLY A 193 8.87 1.52 24.37
N LYS A 194 10.11 1.35 24.86
CA LYS A 194 10.61 2.03 26.06
C LYS A 194 11.43 3.26 25.71
#